data_AF-A0A7Y5QAZ6-F1
#
_entry.id   AF-A0A7Y5QAZ6-F1
#
_cell.length_a   1.000
_cell.length_b   1.000
_cell.length_c   1.000
_cell.angle_alpha   90.00
_cell.angle_beta   90.00
_cell.angle_gamma   90.00
#
_symmetry.space_group_name_H-M   'P 1'
#
loop_
_entity.id
_entity.type
_entity.pdbx_description
1 polymer ?
#
loop_
_entity_poly.entity_id
_entity_poly.type
_entity_poly.pdbx_seq_one_letter_code
_entity_poly.pdbx_strand_id
1 'polypeptide(L)'
;MAQLGLDDSRGQAPNREQILQMAITTAKQGNRSAARLMFRRVLSEDKNNERAMMWMAKLAESKAERKVWLERVLAVNPNNEVVRDALGRLSYRRSARDNRVLLIFGVLAAVLIILAVIVFLALSTSR
;
A
#
# COMPACT_ATOMS: atom_id res chain seq x y z
N MET A 1 -1.25 41.47 -34.91
CA MET A 1 -1.78 41.50 -33.53
C MET A 1 -2.64 40.24 -33.40
N ALA A 2 -2.05 39.07 -33.13
CA ALA A 2 -1.68 38.54 -31.82
C ALA A 2 -2.89 38.23 -30.92
N GLN A 3 -2.92 36.97 -30.45
CA GLN A 3 -3.74 36.37 -29.38
C GLN A 3 -5.14 35.92 -29.82
N LEU A 4 -5.57 34.68 -29.58
CA LEU A 4 -5.01 33.58 -28.80
C LEU A 4 -5.69 32.32 -29.34
N GLY A 5 -4.91 31.30 -29.73
CA GLY A 5 -5.44 30.00 -30.10
C GLY A 5 -6.34 29.48 -28.98
N LEU A 6 -7.62 29.34 -29.29
CA LEU A 6 -8.63 28.74 -28.42
C LEU A 6 -8.25 27.28 -28.20
N ASP A 7 -7.49 27.07 -27.13
CA ASP A 7 -7.56 26.03 -26.09
C ASP A 7 -8.40 24.76 -26.35
N ASP A 8 -8.30 24.15 -27.53
CA ASP A 8 -8.92 22.85 -27.88
C ASP A 8 -8.10 21.64 -27.42
N SER A 9 -7.10 21.86 -26.57
CA SER A 9 -6.28 20.80 -25.95
C SER A 9 -7.03 19.98 -24.89
N ARG A 10 -8.30 20.31 -24.59
CA ARG A 10 -9.13 19.59 -23.60
C ARG A 10 -9.97 18.45 -24.19
N GLY A 11 -10.00 18.32 -25.53
CA GLY A 11 -10.80 17.32 -26.25
C GLY A 11 -10.08 16.02 -26.65
N GLN A 12 -8.74 15.97 -26.55
CA GLN A 12 -7.98 14.76 -26.87
C GLN A 12 -7.79 13.89 -25.62
N ALA A 13 -8.73 12.97 -25.40
CA ALA A 13 -8.38 11.55 -25.31
C ALA A 13 -9.66 10.71 -25.19
N PRO A 14 -10.47 10.61 -26.26
CA PRO A 14 -11.49 9.57 -26.36
C PRO A 14 -10.92 8.17 -26.06
N ASN A 15 -9.63 7.93 -26.37
CA ASN A 15 -8.95 6.67 -26.10
C ASN A 15 -8.63 6.44 -24.60
N ARG A 16 -8.28 7.47 -23.81
CA ARG A 16 -7.84 7.25 -22.40
C ARG A 16 -8.98 6.78 -21.50
N GLU A 17 -10.15 7.40 -21.62
CA GLU A 17 -11.32 7.04 -20.82
C GLU A 17 -11.85 5.66 -21.26
N GLN A 18 -11.77 5.34 -22.56
CA GLN A 18 -12.08 4.00 -23.07
C GLN A 18 -11.13 2.94 -22.49
N ILE A 19 -9.81 3.20 -22.48
CA ILE A 19 -8.83 2.28 -21.87
C ILE A 19 -9.09 2.14 -20.36
N LEU A 20 -9.40 3.24 -19.66
CA LEU A 20 -9.74 3.20 -18.24
C LEU A 20 -10.97 2.32 -17.99
N GLN A 21 -12.05 2.51 -18.75
CA GLN A 21 -13.27 1.75 -18.59
C GLN A 21 -13.09 0.26 -18.94
N MET A 22 -12.29 -0.02 -19.97
CA MET A 22 -11.90 -1.38 -20.32
C MET A 22 -11.10 -2.03 -19.18
N ALA A 23 -10.09 -1.33 -18.64
CA ALA A 23 -9.29 -1.80 -17.52
C ALA A 23 -10.14 -2.14 -16.28
N ILE A 24 -11.14 -1.30 -15.98
CA ILE A 24 -12.09 -1.52 -14.89
C ILE A 24 -12.90 -2.78 -15.13
N THR A 25 -13.39 -2.97 -16.35
CA THR A 25 -14.17 -4.16 -16.73
C THR A 25 -13.31 -5.42 -16.62
N THR A 26 -12.10 -5.39 -17.15
CA THR A 26 -11.12 -6.49 -17.04
C THR A 26 -10.77 -6.80 -15.59
N ALA A 27 -10.62 -5.79 -14.74
CA ALA A 27 -10.39 -5.97 -13.30
C ALA A 27 -11.59 -6.65 -12.61
N LYS A 28 -12.81 -6.23 -12.97
CA LYS A 28 -14.06 -6.82 -12.44
C LYS A 28 -14.26 -8.26 -12.88
N GLN A 29 -13.81 -8.62 -14.08
CA GLN A 29 -13.81 -9.99 -14.61
C GLN A 29 -12.76 -10.90 -13.95
N GLY A 30 -11.95 -10.38 -13.01
CA GLY A 30 -10.94 -11.15 -12.30
C GLY A 30 -9.58 -11.24 -13.01
N ASN A 31 -9.46 -10.69 -14.22
CA ASN A 31 -8.19 -10.67 -14.94
C ASN A 31 -7.29 -9.53 -14.45
N ARG A 32 -6.69 -9.74 -13.28
CA ARG A 32 -5.89 -8.73 -12.56
C ARG A 32 -4.62 -8.31 -13.30
N SER A 33 -3.97 -9.22 -14.01
CA SER A 33 -2.70 -8.95 -14.71
C SER A 33 -2.92 -8.06 -15.93
N ALA A 34 -3.92 -8.38 -16.76
CA ALA A 34 -4.30 -7.55 -17.91
C ALA A 34 -4.80 -6.18 -17.47
N ALA A 35 -5.64 -6.12 -16.43
CA ALA A 35 -6.10 -4.86 -15.87
C ALA A 35 -4.94 -3.97 -15.39
N ARG A 36 -3.94 -4.56 -14.71
CA ARG A 36 -2.73 -3.84 -14.27
C ARG A 36 -1.96 -3.21 -15.43
N LEU A 37 -1.83 -3.92 -16.55
CA LEU A 37 -1.18 -3.40 -17.76
C LEU A 37 -1.95 -2.20 -18.34
N MET A 38 -3.28 -2.30 -18.40
CA MET A 38 -4.13 -1.23 -18.90
C MET A 38 -4.10 0.00 -17.98
N PHE A 39 -4.18 -0.18 -16.66
CA PHE A 39 -4.05 0.95 -15.71
C PHE A 39 -2.68 1.60 -15.77
N ARG A 40 -1.59 0.84 -15.99
CA ARG A 40 -0.27 1.43 -16.22
C ARG A 40 -0.22 2.28 -17.48
N ARG A 41 -0.90 1.88 -18.56
CA ARG A 41 -1.02 2.68 -19.77
C ARG A 41 -1.76 3.98 -19.49
N VAL A 42 -2.90 3.91 -18.80
CA VAL A 42 -3.64 5.12 -18.38
C VAL A 42 -2.74 6.04 -17.56
N LEU A 43 -1.99 5.49 -16.59
CA LEU A 43 -1.07 6.28 -15.75
C LEU A 43 0.16 6.82 -16.49
N SER A 44 0.56 6.20 -17.61
CA SER A 44 1.64 6.73 -18.45
C SER A 44 1.20 7.95 -19.25
N GLU A 45 -0.08 7.99 -19.63
CA GLU A 45 -0.70 9.12 -20.35
C GLU A 45 -1.16 10.22 -19.37
N ASP A 46 -1.73 9.83 -18.23
CA ASP A 46 -2.18 10.70 -17.15
C ASP A 46 -1.67 10.20 -15.79
N LYS A 47 -0.51 10.73 -15.41
CA LYS A 47 0.16 10.38 -14.14
C LYS A 47 -0.64 10.76 -12.91
N ASN A 48 -1.63 11.64 -13.02
CA ASN A 48 -2.45 12.13 -11.91
C ASN A 48 -3.85 11.49 -11.90
N ASN A 49 -4.05 10.43 -12.68
CA ASN A 49 -5.35 9.77 -12.75
C ASN A 49 -5.69 9.03 -11.44
N GLU A 50 -6.43 9.70 -10.57
CA GLU A 50 -6.84 9.19 -9.26
C GLU A 50 -7.58 7.84 -9.36
N ARG A 51 -8.47 7.70 -10.36
CA ARG A 51 -9.25 6.47 -10.58
C ARG A 51 -8.32 5.30 -10.89
N ALA A 52 -7.37 5.47 -11.80
CA ALA A 52 -6.41 4.42 -12.14
C ALA A 52 -5.51 4.04 -10.95
N MET A 53 -5.04 5.01 -10.16
CA MET A 53 -4.27 4.74 -8.95
C MET A 53 -5.07 3.97 -7.89
N MET A 54 -6.34 4.32 -7.69
CA MET A 54 -7.25 3.62 -6.79
C MET A 54 -7.46 2.16 -7.19
N TRP A 55 -7.58 1.90 -8.50
CA TRP A 55 -7.67 0.53 -9.00
C TRP A 55 -6.34 -0.24 -8.84
N MET A 56 -5.19 0.41 -9.04
CA MET A 56 -3.89 -0.19 -8.75
C MET A 56 -3.75 -0.55 -7.26
N ALA A 57 -4.21 0.31 -6.35
CA ALA A 57 -4.26 0.00 -4.92
C ALA A 57 -5.15 -1.21 -4.59
N LYS A 58 -6.26 -1.39 -5.31
CA LYS A 58 -7.17 -2.54 -5.16
C LYS A 58 -6.59 -3.83 -5.74
N LEU A 59 -5.78 -3.72 -6.80
CA LEU A 59 -5.12 -4.85 -7.47
C LEU A 59 -3.77 -5.24 -6.86
N ALA A 60 -3.24 -4.43 -5.94
CA ALA A 60 -1.98 -4.66 -5.25
C ALA A 60 -1.96 -6.01 -4.54
N GLU A 61 -0.86 -6.74 -4.70
CA GLU A 61 -0.68 -8.10 -4.17
C GLU A 61 -0.19 -8.06 -2.71
N SER A 62 0.48 -6.98 -2.33
CA SER A 62 0.99 -6.78 -0.97
C SER A 62 0.39 -5.54 -0.32
N LYS A 63 0.39 -5.55 1.02
CA LYS A 63 0.03 -4.35 1.80
C LYS A 63 1.00 -3.20 1.52
N ALA A 64 2.28 -3.48 1.32
CA ALA A 64 3.29 -2.47 1.03
C ALA A 64 3.00 -1.78 -0.31
N GLU A 65 2.72 -2.55 -1.36
CA GLU A 65 2.34 -2.03 -2.68
C GLU A 65 1.04 -1.23 -2.60
N ARG A 66 0.02 -1.76 -1.90
CA ARG A 66 -1.24 -1.05 -1.69
C ARG A 66 -1.03 0.30 -1.01
N LYS A 67 -0.15 0.36 -0.01
CA LYS A 67 0.20 1.60 0.69
C LYS A 67 0.79 2.63 -0.27
N VAL A 68 1.75 2.24 -1.09
CA VAL A 68 2.40 3.14 -2.07
C VAL A 68 1.39 3.74 -3.04
N TRP A 69 0.45 2.95 -3.55
CA TRP A 69 -0.59 3.48 -4.45
C TRP A 69 -1.56 4.44 -3.75
N LEU A 70 -1.97 4.15 -2.52
CA LEU A 70 -2.82 5.04 -1.73
C LEU A 70 -2.10 6.36 -1.38
N GLU A 71 -0.81 6.31 -1.06
CA GLU A 71 0.01 7.51 -0.82
C GLU A 71 0.10 8.39 -2.09
N ARG A 72 0.22 7.77 -3.27
CA ARG A 72 0.18 8.50 -4.55
C ARG A 72 -1.18 9.17 -4.79
N VAL A 73 -2.28 8.52 -4.42
CA VAL A 73 -3.61 9.15 -4.49
C VAL A 73 -3.67 10.39 -3.61
N LEU A 74 -3.17 10.33 -2.37
CA LEU A 74 -3.14 11.52 -1.50
C LEU A 74 -2.21 12.62 -2.00
N ALA A 75 -1.14 12.26 -2.72
CA ALA A 75 -0.27 13.25 -3.36
C ALA A 75 -1.01 14.03 -4.46
N VAL A 76 -1.95 13.39 -5.17
CA VAL A 76 -2.80 14.04 -6.18
C VAL A 76 -3.98 14.76 -5.54
N ASN A 77 -4.66 14.10 -4.59
CA ASN A 77 -5.84 14.60 -3.91
C ASN A 77 -5.69 14.42 -2.38
N PRO A 78 -5.09 15.41 -1.69
CA PRO A 78 -4.85 15.34 -0.25
C PRO A 78 -6.13 15.25 0.60
N ASN A 79 -7.26 15.69 0.04
CA ASN A 79 -8.54 15.74 0.73
C ASN A 79 -9.34 14.45 0.60
N ASN A 80 -8.80 13.41 -0.05
CA ASN A 80 -9.51 12.14 -0.17
C ASN A 80 -9.58 11.40 1.19
N GLU A 81 -10.69 11.57 1.89
CA GLU A 81 -10.98 10.92 3.17
C GLU A 81 -11.01 9.40 3.08
N VAL A 82 -11.50 8.84 1.97
CA VAL A 82 -11.56 7.39 1.74
C VAL A 82 -10.16 6.78 1.77
N VAL A 83 -9.18 7.48 1.21
CA VAL A 83 -7.80 7.00 1.16
C VAL A 83 -7.08 7.21 2.50
N ARG A 84 -7.34 8.31 3.20
CA ARG A 84 -6.85 8.52 4.57
C ARG A 84 -7.32 7.41 5.50
N ASP A 85 -8.60 7.08 5.46
CA ASP A 85 -9.19 5.99 6.24
C ASP A 85 -8.61 4.60 5.84
N ALA A 86 -8.44 4.35 4.54
CA ALA A 86 -7.81 3.14 4.04
C ALA A 86 -6.34 2.97 4.51
N LEU A 87 -5.56 4.05 4.56
CA LEU A 87 -4.19 4.04 5.08
C LEU A 87 -4.16 3.86 6.61
N GLY A 88 -5.07 4.49 7.35
CA GLY A 88 -5.22 4.31 8.80
C GLY A 88 -5.47 2.85 9.20
N ARG A 89 -6.33 2.15 8.45
CA ARG A 89 -6.55 0.70 8.66
C ARG A 89 -5.32 -0.15 8.37
N LEU A 90 -4.44 0.31 7.48
CA LEU A 90 -3.24 -0.41 7.08
C LEU A 90 -2.09 -0.24 8.08
N SER A 91 -1.96 0.94 8.68
CA SER A 91 -0.96 1.23 9.73
C SER A 91 -1.29 0.53 11.04
N TYR A 92 -2.57 0.48 11.44
CA TYR A 92 -3.00 -0.22 12.66
C TYR A 92 -2.62 -1.71 12.67
N ARG A 93 -2.72 -2.38 11.52
CA ARG A 93 -2.34 -3.80 11.36
C ARG A 93 -0.82 -4.05 11.36
N ARG A 94 0.02 -3.01 11.30
CA ARG A 94 1.49 -3.14 11.30
C ARG A 94 2.05 -3.11 12.72
N SER A 95 1.52 -2.24 13.59
CA SER A 95 1.96 -2.16 15.00
C SER A 95 1.72 -3.43 15.81
N ALA A 96 0.75 -4.26 15.43
CA ALA A 96 0.52 -5.55 16.08
C ALA A 96 1.51 -6.67 15.66
N ARG A 97 2.29 -6.50 14.57
CA ARG A 97 3.15 -7.56 14.02
C ARG A 97 4.64 -7.23 14.03
N ASP A 98 5.00 -5.96 14.02
CA ASP A 98 6.40 -5.51 13.98
C ASP A 98 7.01 -5.35 15.39
N ASN A 99 6.63 -6.20 16.35
CA ASN A 99 7.24 -6.25 17.68
C ASN A 99 8.17 -7.46 17.85
N ARG A 100 9.02 -7.72 16.85
CA ARG A 100 10.05 -8.78 16.93
C ARG A 100 11.07 -8.50 18.04
N VAL A 101 11.30 -7.23 18.34
CA VAL A 101 12.21 -6.79 19.40
C VAL A 101 11.67 -7.15 20.79
N LEU A 102 10.36 -6.98 21.05
CA LEU A 102 9.75 -7.44 22.31
C LEU A 102 9.81 -8.96 22.47
N LEU A 103 9.65 -9.74 21.39
CA LEU A 103 9.82 -11.19 21.44
C LEU A 103 11.27 -11.58 21.72
N ILE A 104 12.25 -10.92 21.11
CA ILE A 104 13.68 -11.19 21.37
C ILE A 104 14.02 -10.85 22.83
N PHE A 105 13.60 -9.69 23.35
CA PHE A 105 13.83 -9.31 24.74
C PHE A 105 13.10 -10.24 25.73
N GLY A 106 11.88 -10.67 25.40
CA GLY A 106 11.12 -11.62 26.22
C GLY A 106 11.81 -12.99 26.31
N VAL A 107 12.31 -13.52 25.18
CA VAL A 107 13.03 -14.79 25.15
C VAL A 107 14.36 -14.70 25.91
N LEU A 108 15.12 -13.62 25.73
CA LEU A 108 16.38 -13.38 26.44
C LEU A 108 16.16 -13.31 27.97
N ALA A 109 15.14 -12.58 28.42
CA ALA A 109 14.80 -12.50 29.83
C ALA A 109 14.40 -13.87 30.41
N ALA A 110 13.59 -14.65 29.69
CA ALA A 110 13.21 -15.99 30.11
C ALA A 110 14.41 -16.94 30.24
N VAL A 111 15.35 -16.91 29.28
CA VAL A 111 16.57 -17.72 29.33
C VAL A 111 17.45 -17.34 30.52
N LEU A 112 17.64 -16.04 30.80
CA LEU A 112 18.44 -15.59 31.95
C LEU A 112 17.83 -16.03 33.28
N ILE A 113 16.51 -15.96 33.42
CA ILE A 113 15.80 -16.42 34.63
C ILE A 113 16.00 -17.92 34.81
N ILE A 114 15.83 -18.72 33.76
CA ILE A 114 16.00 -20.18 33.81
C ILE A 114 17.44 -20.53 34.22
N LEU A 115 18.45 -19.88 33.64
CA LEU A 115 19.86 -20.10 33.99
C LEU A 115 20.14 -19.74 35.46
N ALA A 116 19.61 -18.61 35.95
CA ALA A 116 19.77 -18.20 37.34
C ALA A 116 19.16 -19.22 38.32
N VAL A 117 17.98 -19.76 38.01
CA VAL A 117 17.32 -20.81 38.81
C VAL A 117 18.14 -22.09 38.83
N ILE A 118 18.66 -22.53 37.68
CA ILE A 118 19.49 -23.75 37.60
C ILE A 118 20.77 -23.59 38.44
N VAL A 119 21.45 -22.45 38.33
CA VAL A 119 22.67 -22.17 39.12
C VAL A 119 22.36 -22.13 40.61
N PHE A 120 21.26 -21.49 41.01
CA PHE A 120 20.84 -21.44 42.40
C PHE A 120 20.56 -22.84 42.98
N LEU A 121 19.84 -23.68 42.24
CA LEU A 121 19.56 -25.07 42.64
C LEU A 121 20.82 -25.93 42.73
N ALA A 122 21.78 -25.73 41.83
CA ALA A 122 23.06 -26.43 41.87
C ALA A 122 23.87 -26.04 43.13
N LEU A 123 23.92 -24.74 43.45
CA LEU A 123 24.61 -24.22 44.64
C LEU A 123 23.94 -24.65 45.95
N SER A 124 22.61 -24.78 45.97
CA SER A 124 21.88 -25.25 47.15
C SER A 124 22.03 -26.76 47.37
N THR A 125 22.21 -27.54 46.30
CA THR A 125 22.38 -29.00 46.38
C THR A 125 23.80 -29.39 46.75
N SER A 126 24.80 -28.56 46.42
CA SER A 126 26.21 -28.81 46.74
C SER A 126 26.63 -28.44 48.16
N ARG A 127 25.71 -27.98 49.02
CA ARG A 127 25.92 -27.72 50.45
C ARG A 127 25.31 -28.83 51.29
#